data_AF-Q82RD3-F1
#
_entry.id   AF-Q82RD3-F1
#
_cell.length_a   1.000
_cell.length_b   1.000
_cell.length_c   1.000
_cell.angle_alpha   90.00
_cell.angle_beta   90.00
_cell.angle_gamma   90.00
#
_symmetry.space_group_name_H-M   'P 1'
#
loop_
_entity.id
_entity.type
_entity.pdbx_description
1 polymer ?
#
loop_
_entity_poly.entity_id
_entity_poly.type
_entity_poly.pdbx_seq_one_letter_code
_entity_poly.pdbx_strand_id
1 'polypeptide(L)'
;MARPEKDIPAAAPMEVAELARELRALRRSSGLTYKDLSDKSHYSSAALSTAASGKTVPKWEVVESFVRGCGFTGDLTTWQRLHKNALARAKTEEAAGKVKVRAAEAETGEPDGADERTEVHHPRLLGGLRKPVPAPEAVVPAQPDGLLTLVQQFMDAHMQLDARLPEDPQRVSSLTVDHVHTALALCTTPQDVLSVMRELVADKGLTIGALERRSRKYYPISGATFAHVLNGDELPTTEWLNIFLRACGVDQERTLIWHYTVTRIKIANLRHRKTPPPLTVTPVEPSISADYMRRLLVLTVGVMSVLGATVTAVIATIR
;
A
#
# COMPACT_ATOMS: atom_id res chain seq x y z
N MET A 1 -14.46 34.36 9.46
CA MET A 1 -13.88 32.99 9.46
C MET A 1 -13.19 32.76 8.12
N ALA A 2 -12.04 32.09 8.11
CA ALA A 2 -11.36 31.76 6.85
C ALA A 2 -12.21 30.75 6.05
N ARG A 3 -12.29 30.94 4.73
CA ARG A 3 -12.97 30.00 3.83
C ARG A 3 -12.31 28.61 3.97
N PRO A 4 -13.07 27.52 4.13
CA PRO A 4 -12.50 26.19 4.23
C PRO A 4 -11.70 25.84 2.98
N GLU A 5 -10.53 25.23 3.18
CA GLU A 5 -9.68 24.77 2.07
C GLU A 5 -10.40 23.66 1.30
N LYS A 6 -10.29 23.68 -0.03
CA LYS A 6 -10.77 22.58 -0.87
C LYS A 6 -9.93 21.33 -0.65
N ASP A 7 -10.56 20.18 -0.77
CA ASP A 7 -9.87 18.89 -0.73
C ASP A 7 -8.78 18.81 -1.80
N ILE A 8 -7.69 18.13 -1.45
CA ILE A 8 -6.61 17.85 -2.38
C ILE A 8 -7.16 16.85 -3.43
N PRO A 9 -6.98 17.10 -4.74
CA PRO A 9 -7.54 16.24 -5.77
C PRO A 9 -7.10 14.78 -5.60
N ALA A 10 -8.05 13.85 -5.60
CA ALA A 10 -7.73 12.41 -5.50
C ALA A 10 -6.94 11.89 -6.71
N ALA A 11 -7.05 12.57 -7.85
CA ALA A 11 -6.30 12.28 -9.07
C ALA A 11 -4.89 12.89 -9.08
N ALA A 12 -4.52 13.70 -8.08
CA ALA A 12 -3.17 14.24 -8.00
C ALA A 12 -2.18 13.11 -7.65
N PRO A 13 -0.97 13.11 -8.24
CA PRO A 13 0.05 12.15 -7.85
C PRO A 13 0.36 12.22 -6.36
N MET A 14 0.67 11.06 -5.76
CA MET A 14 0.78 10.92 -4.31
C MET A 14 1.79 11.91 -3.70
N GLU A 15 2.91 12.14 -4.38
CA GLU A 15 4.01 13.01 -3.96
C GLU A 15 3.61 14.50 -4.03
N VAL A 16 2.80 14.87 -5.02
CA VAL A 16 2.24 16.24 -5.15
C VAL A 16 1.23 16.49 -4.04
N ALA A 17 0.39 15.49 -3.76
CA ALA A 17 -0.57 15.54 -2.66
C ALA A 17 0.13 15.59 -1.29
N GLU A 18 1.23 14.84 -1.11
CA GLU A 18 2.04 14.84 0.11
C GLU A 18 2.65 16.22 0.38
N LEU A 19 3.31 16.83 -0.61
CA LEU A 19 3.85 18.20 -0.48
C LEU A 19 2.77 19.20 -0.06
N ALA A 20 1.58 19.13 -0.66
CA ALA A 20 0.47 20.01 -0.32
C ALA A 20 -0.07 19.75 1.10
N ARG A 21 -0.14 18.48 1.54
CA ARG A 21 -0.55 18.13 2.91
C ARG A 21 0.42 18.67 3.96
N GLU A 22 1.72 18.51 3.72
CA GLU A 22 2.76 18.99 4.63
C GLU A 22 2.74 20.52 4.74
N LEU A 23 2.61 21.25 3.62
CA LEU A 23 2.45 22.71 3.64
C LEU A 23 1.21 23.14 4.44
N ARG A 24 0.07 22.47 4.25
CA ARG A 24 -1.15 22.74 5.03
C ARG A 24 -1.00 22.39 6.50
N ALA A 25 -0.26 21.33 6.83
CA ALA A 25 0.01 20.92 8.20
C ALA A 25 0.88 21.97 8.92
N LEU A 26 1.96 22.42 8.27
CA LEU A 26 2.84 23.48 8.78
C LEU A 26 2.11 24.82 8.97
N ARG A 27 1.24 25.19 8.04
CA ARG A 27 0.41 26.41 8.19
C ARG A 27 -0.55 26.28 9.37
N ARG A 28 -1.19 25.11 9.54
CA ARG A 28 -2.11 24.87 10.66
C ARG A 28 -1.39 24.88 12.00
N SER A 29 -0.20 24.28 12.10
CA SER A 29 0.58 24.25 13.34
C SER A 29 1.12 25.64 13.72
N SER A 30 1.42 26.49 12.75
CA SER A 30 1.82 27.89 12.99
C SER A 30 0.64 28.83 13.29
N GLY A 31 -0.60 28.36 13.16
CA GLY A 31 -1.81 29.15 13.44
C GLY A 31 -2.06 30.32 12.46
N LEU A 32 -1.32 30.39 11.35
CA LEU A 32 -1.40 31.50 10.40
C LEU A 32 -2.51 31.27 9.38
N THR A 33 -3.25 32.33 9.04
CA THR A 33 -4.08 32.33 7.83
C THR A 33 -3.21 32.55 6.59
N TYR A 34 -3.74 32.29 5.39
CA TYR A 34 -3.02 32.62 4.16
C TYR A 34 -2.77 34.12 4.00
N LYS A 35 -3.58 34.97 4.65
CA LYS A 35 -3.37 36.42 4.68
C LYS A 35 -2.18 36.78 5.58
N ASP A 36 -2.15 36.23 6.80
CA ASP A 36 -1.03 36.45 7.71
C ASP A 36 0.28 35.87 7.14
N LEU A 37 0.19 34.75 6.41
CA LEU A 37 1.32 34.18 5.71
C LEU A 37 1.76 35.02 4.51
N SER A 38 0.84 35.69 3.80
CA SER A 38 1.21 36.63 2.73
C SER A 38 1.86 37.92 3.24
N ASP A 39 1.60 38.29 4.49
CA ASP A 39 2.31 39.43 5.10
C ASP A 39 3.75 39.04 5.51
N LYS A 40 3.99 37.74 5.75
CA LYS A 40 5.28 37.16 6.15
C LYS A 40 6.07 36.53 5.01
N SER A 41 5.47 36.37 3.85
CA SER A 41 6.10 35.81 2.65
C SER A 41 5.92 36.80 1.52
N HIS A 42 6.87 36.90 0.60
CA HIS A 42 6.79 37.85 -0.52
C HIS A 42 5.77 37.44 -1.60
N TYR A 43 4.73 36.66 -1.25
CA TYR A 43 3.74 36.08 -2.14
C TYR A 43 2.31 36.37 -1.68
N SER A 44 1.41 36.54 -2.63
CA SER A 44 0.00 36.81 -2.33
C SER A 44 -0.70 35.62 -1.67
N SER A 45 -1.73 35.89 -0.87
CA SER A 45 -2.56 34.85 -0.25
C SER A 45 -3.13 33.85 -1.27
N ALA A 46 -3.47 34.31 -2.48
CA ALA A 46 -3.94 33.45 -3.58
C ALA A 46 -2.85 32.53 -4.13
N ALA A 47 -1.60 33.03 -4.27
CA ALA A 47 -0.47 32.21 -4.70
C ALA A 47 -0.14 31.13 -3.67
N LEU A 48 -0.15 31.47 -2.37
CA LEU A 48 0.10 30.53 -1.28
C LEU A 48 -0.99 29.47 -1.17
N SER A 49 -2.27 29.87 -1.31
CA SER A 49 -3.38 28.92 -1.34
C SER A 49 -3.30 27.99 -2.55
N THR A 50 -2.82 28.48 -3.69
CA THR A 50 -2.61 27.67 -4.89
C THR A 50 -1.44 26.69 -4.70
N ALA A 51 -0.34 27.14 -4.09
CA ALA A 51 0.80 26.29 -3.75
C ALA A 51 0.41 25.13 -2.82
N ALA A 52 -0.48 25.39 -1.86
CA ALA A 52 -1.01 24.38 -0.95
C ALA A 52 -2.21 23.58 -1.53
N SER A 53 -2.63 23.82 -2.78
CA SER A 53 -3.83 23.19 -3.34
C SER A 53 -3.62 21.72 -3.72
N GLY A 54 -2.39 21.31 -4.03
CA GLY A 54 -2.07 19.97 -4.54
C GLY A 54 -2.46 19.74 -6.01
N LYS A 55 -2.84 20.80 -6.75
CA LYS A 55 -3.13 20.71 -8.18
C LYS A 55 -1.89 20.77 -9.06
N THR A 56 -0.90 21.54 -8.64
CA THR A 56 0.34 21.82 -9.38
C THR A 56 1.49 21.89 -8.40
N VAL A 57 2.68 21.51 -8.84
CA VAL A 57 3.90 21.65 -8.03
C VAL A 57 4.32 23.12 -8.05
N PRO A 58 4.38 23.82 -6.90
CA PRO A 58 4.86 25.20 -6.84
C PRO A 58 6.37 25.27 -7.13
N LYS A 59 6.87 26.46 -7.48
CA LYS A 59 8.33 26.68 -7.58
C LYS A 59 8.99 26.59 -6.19
N TRP A 60 10.28 26.27 -6.17
CA TRP A 60 11.01 26.08 -4.90
C TRP A 60 10.98 27.32 -4.01
N GLU A 61 11.10 28.52 -4.60
CA GLU A 61 11.11 29.79 -3.88
C GLU A 61 9.79 30.05 -3.14
N VAL A 62 8.68 29.58 -3.71
CA VAL A 62 7.35 29.65 -3.08
C VAL A 62 7.28 28.68 -1.89
N VAL A 63 7.83 27.47 -2.02
CA VAL A 63 7.88 26.50 -0.92
C VAL A 63 8.76 26.99 0.21
N GLU A 64 9.96 27.48 -0.10
CA GLU A 64 10.90 28.00 0.90
C GLU A 64 10.30 29.19 1.66
N SER A 65 9.76 30.18 0.94
CA SER A 65 9.14 31.35 1.57
C SER A 65 7.90 30.99 2.39
N PHE A 66 7.11 29.99 1.97
CA PHE A 66 5.98 29.47 2.73
C PHE A 66 6.46 28.87 4.05
N VAL A 67 7.46 27.99 3.99
CA VAL A 67 8.00 27.28 5.16
C VAL A 67 8.63 28.26 6.15
N ARG A 68 9.47 29.18 5.66
CA ARG A 68 10.07 30.22 6.48
C ARG A 68 9.04 31.20 7.03
N GLY A 69 8.03 31.57 6.23
CA GLY A 69 6.92 32.44 6.66
C GLY A 69 6.06 31.82 7.77
N CYS A 70 5.97 30.49 7.81
CA CYS A 70 5.38 29.73 8.91
C CYS A 70 6.26 29.67 10.18
N GLY A 71 7.46 30.26 10.16
CA GLY A 71 8.36 30.31 11.31
C GLY A 71 9.26 29.08 11.46
N PHE A 72 9.37 28.23 10.44
CA PHE A 72 10.31 27.12 10.46
C PHE A 72 11.74 27.62 10.28
N THR A 73 12.59 27.43 11.30
CA THR A 73 13.99 27.87 11.35
C THR A 73 15.01 26.74 11.19
N GLY A 74 14.53 25.50 11.01
CA GLY A 74 15.38 24.33 10.82
C GLY A 74 15.92 24.17 9.40
N ASP A 75 16.60 23.05 9.17
CA ASP A 75 17.12 22.68 7.86
C ASP A 75 15.98 22.37 6.85
N LEU A 76 16.11 22.93 5.64
CA LEU A 76 15.14 22.79 4.55
C LEU A 76 15.36 21.54 3.69
N THR A 77 16.37 20.72 3.96
CA THR A 77 16.65 19.48 3.21
C THR A 77 15.43 18.56 3.05
N THR A 78 14.63 18.40 4.11
CA THR A 78 13.41 17.58 4.06
C THR A 78 12.39 18.17 3.09
N TRP A 79 12.21 19.49 3.10
CA TRP A 79 11.32 20.21 2.18
C TRP A 79 11.81 20.17 0.75
N GLN A 80 13.13 20.30 0.53
CA GLN A 80 13.75 20.16 -0.79
C GLN A 80 13.52 18.76 -1.37
N ARG A 81 13.64 17.72 -0.55
CA ARG A 81 13.39 16.34 -0.98
C ARG A 81 11.93 16.13 -1.38
N LEU A 82 10.99 16.59 -0.55
CA LEU A 82 9.55 16.53 -0.86
C LEU A 82 9.22 17.28 -2.16
N HIS A 83 9.79 18.47 -2.35
CA HIS A 83 9.61 19.27 -3.56
C HIS A 83 10.18 18.58 -4.81
N LYS A 84 11.39 18.04 -4.72
CA LYS A 84 12.03 17.29 -5.82
C LYS A 84 11.21 16.06 -6.22
N ASN A 85 10.70 15.30 -5.25
CA ASN A 85 9.88 14.12 -5.52
C ASN A 85 8.57 14.50 -6.22
N ALA A 86 7.88 15.53 -5.73
CA ALA A 86 6.67 16.05 -6.36
C ALA A 86 6.93 16.52 -7.80
N LEU A 87 8.04 17.25 -8.03
CA LEU A 87 8.42 17.74 -9.36
C LEU A 87 8.76 16.61 -10.32
N ALA A 88 9.50 15.60 -9.87
CA ALA A 88 9.85 14.44 -10.68
C ALA A 88 8.59 13.70 -11.15
N ARG A 89 7.64 13.45 -10.23
CA ARG A 89 6.40 12.76 -10.59
C ARG A 89 5.52 13.58 -11.52
N ALA A 90 5.38 14.89 -11.29
CA ALA A 90 4.60 15.76 -12.16
C ALA A 90 5.14 15.76 -13.61
N LYS A 91 6.46 15.76 -13.79
CA LYS A 91 7.09 15.66 -15.13
C LYS A 91 6.78 14.33 -15.81
N THR A 92 6.79 13.22 -15.08
CA THR A 92 6.47 11.90 -15.63
C THR A 92 5.01 11.81 -16.09
N GLU A 93 4.07 12.37 -15.32
CA GLU A 93 2.65 12.42 -15.70
C GLU A 93 2.40 13.33 -16.92
N GLU A 94 3.06 14.48 -17.00
CA GLU A 94 3.00 15.35 -18.18
C GLU A 94 3.55 14.66 -19.44
N ALA A 95 4.64 13.90 -19.31
CA ALA A 95 5.19 13.11 -20.40
C ALA A 95 4.23 11.99 -20.84
N ALA A 96 3.62 11.27 -19.90
CA ALA A 96 2.63 10.23 -20.18
C ALA A 96 1.34 10.78 -20.83
N GLY A 97 0.91 11.98 -20.41
CA GLY A 97 -0.23 12.68 -21.01
C GLY A 97 0.02 13.11 -22.45
N LYS A 98 1.22 13.65 -22.76
CA LYS A 98 1.60 14.05 -24.12
C LYS A 98 1.68 12.87 -25.10
N VAL A 99 2.09 11.69 -24.62
CA VAL A 99 2.11 10.46 -25.42
C VAL A 99 0.69 9.98 -25.73
N LYS A 100 -0.24 10.05 -24.77
CA LYS A 100 -1.66 9.69 -24.99
C LYS A 100 -2.38 10.64 -25.97
N VAL A 101 -2.11 11.94 -25.92
CA VAL A 101 -2.73 12.92 -26.83
C VAL A 101 -2.26 12.71 -28.27
N ARG A 102 -0.96 12.46 -28.50
CA ARG A 102 -0.42 12.14 -29.84
C ARG A 102 -0.97 10.84 -30.43
N ALA A 103 -1.28 9.85 -29.61
CA ALA A 103 -1.91 8.61 -30.06
C ALA A 103 -3.38 8.82 -30.44
N ALA A 104 -4.13 9.65 -29.70
CA ALA A 104 -5.52 9.95 -30.00
C ALA A 104 -5.70 10.87 -31.24
N GLU A 105 -4.75 11.78 -31.50
CA GLU A 105 -4.75 12.61 -32.72
C GLU A 105 -4.39 11.82 -33.99
N ALA A 106 -3.72 10.67 -33.88
CA ALA A 106 -3.39 9.81 -35.01
C ALA A 106 -4.55 8.92 -35.49
N GLU A 107 -5.62 8.78 -34.69
CA GLU A 107 -6.75 7.87 -34.97
C GLU A 107 -8.01 8.58 -35.53
N THR A 108 -7.97 9.89 -35.79
CA THR A 108 -9.13 10.65 -36.31
C THR A 108 -8.99 11.16 -37.76
N GLY A 109 -8.01 10.64 -38.51
CA GLY A 109 -7.88 10.89 -39.95
C GLY A 109 -8.77 9.92 -40.76
N GLU A 110 -9.89 10.43 -41.27
CA GLU A 110 -10.81 9.72 -42.17
C GLU A 110 -10.16 9.48 -43.55
N PRO A 111 -10.24 8.27 -44.15
CA PRO A 111 -9.51 7.96 -45.37
C PRO A 111 -10.35 8.20 -46.63
N ASP A 112 -9.82 9.02 -47.54
CA ASP A 112 -10.26 9.09 -48.94
C ASP A 112 -9.19 8.48 -49.85
N GLY A 113 -9.65 7.60 -50.75
CA GLY A 113 -9.10 7.43 -52.09
C GLY A 113 -7.74 6.75 -52.32
N ALA A 114 -7.82 5.47 -52.70
CA ALA A 114 -7.12 4.83 -53.83
C ALA A 114 -5.64 4.38 -53.72
N ASP A 115 -5.50 3.04 -53.69
CA ASP A 115 -4.70 2.15 -54.58
C ASP A 115 -3.24 2.54 -54.93
N GLU A 116 -2.25 1.80 -54.42
CA GLU A 116 -1.53 0.79 -55.21
C GLU A 116 -0.53 -0.01 -54.34
N ARG A 117 -0.23 -1.22 -54.82
CA ARG A 117 0.33 -2.39 -54.12
C ARG A 117 1.83 -2.27 -53.81
N THR A 118 2.27 -2.81 -52.67
CA THR A 118 3.49 -3.66 -52.60
C THR A 118 3.40 -4.59 -51.39
N GLU A 119 3.65 -5.87 -51.66
CA GLU A 119 3.53 -7.03 -50.78
C GLU A 119 4.58 -7.05 -49.66
N VAL A 120 4.14 -7.36 -48.42
CA VAL A 120 4.99 -8.05 -47.45
C VAL A 120 4.18 -9.18 -46.80
N HIS A 121 4.72 -10.39 -46.93
CA HIS A 121 4.20 -11.67 -46.46
C HIS A 121 3.76 -11.67 -44.99
N HIS A 122 2.48 -11.95 -44.76
CA HIS A 122 1.99 -12.53 -43.49
C HIS A 122 1.56 -13.97 -43.75
N PRO A 123 2.17 -14.99 -43.11
CA PRO A 123 1.59 -16.32 -43.14
C PRO A 123 0.34 -16.35 -42.26
N ARG A 124 -0.82 -16.47 -42.92
CA ARG A 124 -2.09 -16.87 -42.28
C ARG A 124 -1.97 -18.29 -41.76
N LEU A 125 -2.33 -18.51 -40.50
CA LEU A 125 -2.79 -19.82 -40.05
C LEU A 125 -4.30 -19.77 -39.86
N LEU A 126 -5.00 -20.30 -40.86
CA LEU A 126 -6.38 -20.73 -40.75
C LEU A 126 -6.47 -21.89 -39.76
N GLY A 127 -7.49 -21.81 -38.90
CA GLY A 127 -7.80 -22.79 -37.89
C GLY A 127 -8.00 -24.19 -38.46
N GLY A 128 -7.34 -25.15 -37.83
CA GLY A 128 -7.71 -26.56 -37.86
C GLY A 128 -7.89 -27.02 -36.42
N LEU A 129 -9.13 -27.38 -36.07
CA LEU A 129 -9.47 -28.11 -34.85
C LEU A 129 -8.55 -29.32 -34.67
N ARG A 130 -7.61 -29.26 -33.72
CA ARG A 130 -6.91 -30.44 -33.19
C ARG A 130 -7.23 -30.56 -31.70
N LYS A 131 -7.65 -31.78 -31.33
CA LYS A 131 -7.97 -32.25 -29.97
C LYS A 131 -6.94 -31.77 -28.93
N PRO A 132 -7.38 -31.56 -27.66
CA PRO A 132 -6.47 -31.12 -26.61
C PRO A 132 -5.45 -32.21 -26.30
N VAL A 133 -4.19 -31.92 -26.59
CA VAL A 133 -3.04 -32.61 -26.01
C VAL A 133 -2.84 -31.98 -24.63
N PRO A 134 -2.74 -32.76 -23.54
CA PRO A 134 -2.44 -32.19 -22.23
C PRO A 134 -1.08 -31.51 -22.32
N ALA A 135 -1.08 -30.19 -22.11
CA ALA A 135 0.14 -29.40 -22.12
C ALA A 135 1.09 -29.96 -21.05
N PRO A 136 2.37 -30.21 -21.37
CA PRO A 136 3.36 -30.46 -20.33
C PRO A 136 3.36 -29.22 -19.43
N GLU A 137 3.16 -29.47 -18.13
CA GLU A 137 3.20 -28.46 -17.09
C GLU A 137 4.38 -27.52 -17.34
N ALA A 138 4.06 -26.28 -17.71
CA ALA A 138 5.05 -25.23 -17.74
C ALA A 138 5.55 -25.11 -16.30
N VAL A 139 6.73 -25.67 -16.05
CA VAL A 139 7.47 -25.46 -14.81
C VAL A 139 7.71 -23.96 -14.74
N VAL A 140 6.84 -23.27 -14.01
CA VAL A 140 7.03 -21.90 -13.57
C VAL A 140 8.41 -21.90 -12.91
N PRO A 141 9.38 -21.10 -13.38
CA PRO A 141 10.67 -21.02 -12.70
C PRO A 141 10.41 -20.65 -11.24
N ALA A 142 10.94 -21.45 -10.32
CA ALA A 142 10.74 -21.28 -8.88
C ALA A 142 11.00 -19.81 -8.51
N GLN A 143 9.92 -19.14 -8.13
CA GLN A 143 9.95 -17.77 -7.63
C GLN A 143 10.85 -17.79 -6.40
N PRO A 144 11.86 -16.90 -6.28
CA PRO A 144 12.85 -16.99 -5.21
C PRO A 144 12.16 -17.05 -3.84
N ASP A 145 12.52 -18.08 -3.07
CA ASP A 145 11.79 -18.63 -1.93
C ASP A 145 11.74 -17.75 -0.66
N GLY A 146 11.87 -16.42 -0.76
CA GLY A 146 11.88 -15.52 0.40
C GLY A 146 11.95 -14.04 0.06
N LEU A 147 11.34 -13.20 0.92
CA LEU A 147 11.31 -11.75 0.75
C LEU A 147 12.71 -11.13 0.81
N LEU A 148 13.58 -11.63 1.68
CA LEU A 148 14.96 -11.18 1.82
C LEU A 148 15.75 -11.47 0.54
N THR A 149 15.60 -12.68 -0.01
CA THR A 149 16.25 -13.10 -1.26
C THR A 149 15.82 -12.23 -2.44
N LEU A 150 14.53 -11.93 -2.56
CA LEU A 150 13.99 -11.05 -3.59
C LEU A 150 14.58 -9.63 -3.49
N VAL A 151 14.60 -9.08 -2.29
CA VAL A 151 15.13 -7.74 -2.05
C VAL A 151 16.63 -7.69 -2.32
N GLN A 152 17.38 -8.73 -1.91
CA GLN A 152 18.80 -8.85 -2.20
C GLN A 152 19.07 -8.88 -3.70
N GLN A 153 18.35 -9.72 -4.46
CA GLN A 153 18.47 -9.79 -5.92
C GLN A 153 18.17 -8.45 -6.60
N PHE A 154 17.14 -7.74 -6.15
CA PHE A 154 16.79 -6.43 -6.68
C PHE A 154 17.89 -5.39 -6.40
N MET A 155 18.42 -5.39 -5.18
CA MET A 155 19.51 -4.49 -4.80
C MET A 155 20.79 -4.76 -5.59
N ASP A 156 21.14 -6.03 -5.81
CA ASP A 156 22.30 -6.41 -6.62
C ASP A 156 22.12 -5.98 -8.08
N ALA A 157 20.93 -6.13 -8.64
CA ALA A 157 20.61 -5.66 -9.98
C ALA A 157 20.74 -4.13 -10.09
N HIS A 158 20.25 -3.38 -9.09
CA HIS A 158 20.39 -1.92 -9.04
C HIS A 158 21.87 -1.50 -8.99
N MET A 159 22.67 -2.13 -8.14
CA MET A 159 24.11 -1.88 -8.03
C MET A 159 24.85 -2.17 -9.35
N GLN A 160 24.50 -3.25 -10.05
CA GLN A 160 25.09 -3.59 -11.35
C GLN A 160 24.73 -2.59 -12.45
N LEU A 161 23.50 -2.05 -12.43
CA LEU A 161 23.09 -1.00 -13.37
C LEU A 161 23.83 0.31 -13.09
N ASP A 162 23.95 0.68 -11.81
CA ASP A 162 24.70 1.87 -11.39
C ASP A 162 26.18 1.77 -11.79
N ALA A 163 26.81 0.61 -11.66
CA ALA A 163 28.21 0.39 -12.02
C ALA A 163 28.51 0.56 -13.52
N ARG A 164 27.49 0.47 -14.39
CA ARG A 164 27.64 0.64 -15.86
C ARG A 164 27.57 2.10 -16.32
N LEU A 165 27.20 3.03 -15.44
CA LEU A 165 27.12 4.46 -15.75
C LEU A 165 28.46 5.14 -15.42
N PRO A 166 28.96 6.07 -16.28
CA PRO A 166 30.18 6.83 -16.01
C PRO A 166 30.16 7.50 -14.63
N GLU A 167 31.32 7.62 -13.99
CA GLU A 167 31.44 8.23 -12.67
C GLU A 167 31.10 9.73 -12.74
N ASP A 168 29.90 10.08 -12.27
CA ASP A 168 29.53 11.46 -11.96
C ASP A 168 29.96 11.74 -10.51
N PRO A 169 30.83 12.75 -10.26
CA PRO A 169 31.29 13.11 -8.92
C PRO A 169 30.16 13.58 -7.97
N GLN A 170 28.93 13.76 -8.49
CA GLN A 170 27.73 14.06 -7.72
C GLN A 170 26.85 12.85 -7.42
N ARG A 171 27.31 11.61 -7.68
CA ARG A 171 26.63 10.39 -7.27
C ARG A 171 26.57 10.37 -5.75
N VAL A 172 25.50 10.94 -5.22
CA VAL A 172 25.10 10.84 -3.82
C VAL A 172 25.20 9.36 -3.51
N SER A 173 26.15 8.97 -2.64
CA SER A 173 26.13 7.66 -2.01
C SER A 173 24.73 7.52 -1.43
N SER A 174 23.84 6.89 -2.18
CA SER A 174 22.57 6.44 -1.68
C SER A 174 22.98 5.61 -0.47
N LEU A 175 22.44 5.96 0.70
CA LEU A 175 22.59 5.12 1.87
C LEU A 175 22.37 3.70 1.38
N THR A 176 23.39 2.85 1.45
CA THR A 176 23.25 1.44 1.10
C THR A 176 22.33 0.88 2.16
N VAL A 177 21.02 1.01 1.93
CA VAL A 177 19.98 0.48 2.80
C VAL A 177 20.19 -1.02 2.76
N ASP A 178 20.67 -1.60 3.86
CA ASP A 178 20.86 -3.04 3.98
C ASP A 178 19.60 -3.77 3.47
N HIS A 179 19.73 -4.79 2.63
CA HIS A 179 18.60 -5.53 2.06
C HIS A 179 17.65 -6.06 3.15
N VAL A 180 18.19 -6.39 4.33
CA VAL A 180 17.43 -6.72 5.54
C VAL A 180 16.52 -5.57 5.98
N HIS A 181 17.02 -4.33 5.96
CA HIS A 181 16.23 -3.16 6.33
C HIS A 181 15.07 -2.95 5.36
N THR A 182 15.33 -3.07 4.06
CA THR A 182 14.29 -2.97 3.03
C THR A 182 13.26 -4.10 3.15
N ALA A 183 13.68 -5.34 3.35
CA ALA A 183 12.78 -6.47 3.57
C ALA A 183 11.86 -6.24 4.79
N LEU A 184 12.42 -5.79 5.91
CA LEU A 184 11.64 -5.46 7.13
C LEU A 184 10.67 -4.29 6.94
N ALA A 185 11.01 -3.33 6.09
CA ALA A 185 10.11 -2.23 5.75
C ALA A 185 8.89 -2.71 4.95
N LEU A 186 9.07 -3.76 4.13
CA LEU A 186 8.01 -4.37 3.31
C LEU A 186 7.12 -5.35 4.06
N CYS A 187 7.52 -5.83 5.25
CA CYS A 187 6.68 -6.74 6.05
C CYS A 187 5.34 -6.09 6.46
N THR A 188 4.24 -6.77 6.15
CA THR A 188 2.87 -6.33 6.50
C THR A 188 2.20 -7.26 7.51
N THR A 189 2.61 -8.54 7.55
CA THR A 189 2.01 -9.56 8.42
C THR A 189 3.04 -10.14 9.42
N PRO A 190 2.57 -10.81 10.50
CA PRO A 190 3.45 -11.60 11.37
C PRO A 190 4.30 -12.63 10.64
N GLN A 191 3.70 -13.29 9.64
CA GLN A 191 4.36 -14.34 8.87
C GLN A 191 5.52 -13.80 8.05
N ASP A 192 5.39 -12.60 7.48
CA ASP A 192 6.46 -11.96 6.72
C ASP A 192 7.71 -11.78 7.60
N VAL A 193 7.53 -11.33 8.84
CA VAL A 193 8.65 -11.15 9.79
C VAL A 193 9.28 -12.48 10.16
N LEU A 194 8.46 -13.49 10.46
CA LEU A 194 8.97 -14.82 10.80
C LEU A 194 9.70 -15.46 9.61
N SER A 195 9.27 -15.21 8.38
CA SER A 195 9.99 -15.61 7.16
C SER A 195 11.36 -14.96 7.09
N VAL A 196 11.42 -13.63 7.24
CA VAL A 196 12.69 -12.89 7.24
C VAL A 196 13.61 -13.34 8.38
N MET A 197 13.07 -13.74 9.54
CA MET A 197 13.86 -14.35 10.63
C MET A 197 14.45 -15.71 10.23
N ARG A 198 13.68 -16.57 9.56
CA ARG A 198 14.17 -17.87 9.07
C ARG A 198 15.21 -17.70 7.96
N GLU A 199 14.98 -16.78 7.04
CA GLU A 199 15.91 -16.42 5.96
C GLU A 199 17.23 -15.89 6.54
N LEU A 200 17.19 -15.03 7.56
CA LEU A 200 18.39 -14.57 8.28
C LEU A 200 19.23 -15.74 8.87
N VAL A 201 18.55 -16.76 9.40
CA VAL A 201 19.22 -17.95 9.97
C VAL A 201 19.84 -18.78 8.85
N ALA A 202 19.12 -18.98 7.74
CA ALA A 202 19.58 -19.72 6.57
C ALA A 202 20.79 -19.04 5.91
N ASP A 203 20.73 -17.73 5.67
CA ASP A 203 21.81 -16.95 5.05
C ASP A 203 23.11 -16.98 5.86
N LYS A 204 22.98 -17.04 7.19
CA LYS A 204 24.13 -17.18 8.10
C LYS A 204 24.57 -18.63 8.31
N GLY A 205 23.93 -19.61 7.66
CA GLY A 205 24.22 -21.04 7.81
C GLY A 205 24.05 -21.54 9.24
N LEU A 206 23.17 -20.92 10.03
CA LEU A 206 22.99 -21.23 11.44
C LEU A 206 21.96 -22.35 11.64
N THR A 207 22.21 -23.22 12.61
CA THR A 207 21.25 -24.22 13.08
C THR A 207 20.61 -23.81 14.39
N ILE A 208 19.44 -24.38 14.71
CA ILE A 208 18.76 -24.13 16.00
C ILE A 208 19.69 -24.45 17.19
N GLY A 209 20.46 -25.54 17.12
CA GLY A 209 21.45 -25.88 18.15
C GLY A 209 22.60 -24.87 18.24
N ALA A 210 22.98 -24.22 17.14
CA ALA A 210 23.95 -23.13 17.16
C ALA A 210 23.38 -21.87 17.84
N LEU A 211 22.11 -21.54 17.59
CA LEU A 211 21.43 -20.42 18.27
C LEU A 211 21.37 -20.64 19.78
N GLU A 212 20.97 -21.83 20.23
CA GLU A 212 20.96 -22.20 21.65
C GLU A 212 22.36 -22.08 22.28
N ARG A 213 23.40 -22.65 21.65
CA ARG A 213 24.76 -22.56 22.18
C ARG A 213 25.24 -21.11 22.29
N ARG A 214 24.92 -20.27 21.30
CA ARG A 214 25.32 -18.85 21.28
C ARG A 214 24.54 -18.01 22.29
N SER A 215 23.25 -18.30 22.51
CA SER A 215 22.45 -17.57 23.49
C SER A 215 22.79 -17.95 24.93
N ARG A 216 23.10 -19.24 25.20
CA ARG A 216 23.32 -19.79 26.55
C ARG A 216 24.31 -19.01 27.42
N LYS A 217 25.31 -18.36 26.81
CA LYS A 217 26.28 -17.50 27.51
C LYS A 217 25.62 -16.34 28.26
N TYR A 218 24.51 -15.82 27.74
CA TYR A 218 23.82 -14.65 28.29
C TYR A 218 22.39 -14.98 28.73
N TYR A 219 21.72 -15.92 28.05
CA TYR A 219 20.32 -16.26 28.26
C TYR A 219 20.10 -17.77 28.03
N PRO A 220 19.72 -18.55 29.06
CA PRO A 220 19.45 -19.97 28.90
C PRO A 220 18.09 -20.19 28.23
N ILE A 221 18.08 -20.30 26.89
CA ILE A 221 16.89 -20.65 26.09
C ILE A 221 17.12 -21.99 25.41
N SER A 222 16.14 -22.89 25.49
CA SER A 222 16.21 -24.20 24.84
C SER A 222 16.05 -24.08 23.31
N GLY A 223 16.69 -24.98 22.56
CA GLY A 223 16.49 -25.09 21.12
C GLY A 223 15.03 -25.35 20.73
N ALA A 224 14.26 -26.05 21.58
CA ALA A 224 12.83 -26.26 21.37
C ALA A 224 12.05 -24.94 21.37
N THR A 225 12.40 -24.00 22.24
CA THR A 225 11.82 -22.65 22.26
C THR A 225 12.16 -21.87 20.98
N PHE A 226 13.38 -22.00 20.46
CA PHE A 226 13.76 -21.39 19.19
C PHE A 226 12.95 -21.95 18.01
N ALA A 227 12.83 -23.27 17.93
CA ALA A 227 12.04 -23.93 16.90
C ALA A 227 10.55 -23.56 16.98
N HIS A 228 9.99 -23.53 18.19
CA HIS A 228 8.59 -23.18 18.41
C HIS A 228 8.26 -21.76 17.93
N VAL A 229 9.10 -20.77 18.27
CA VAL A 229 8.86 -19.37 17.87
C VAL A 229 9.08 -19.17 16.37
N LEU A 230 10.13 -19.76 15.79
CA LEU A 230 10.44 -19.58 14.36
C LEU A 230 9.43 -20.27 13.43
N ASN A 231 8.80 -21.35 13.89
CA ASN A 231 7.80 -22.10 13.12
C ASN A 231 6.35 -21.80 13.55
N GLY A 232 6.17 -20.91 14.53
CA GLY A 232 4.85 -20.49 15.00
C GLY A 232 4.22 -19.43 14.11
N ASP A 233 3.06 -18.93 14.55
CA ASP A 233 2.30 -17.89 13.83
C ASP A 233 2.27 -16.55 14.56
N GLU A 234 2.81 -16.50 15.78
CA GLU A 234 2.80 -15.32 16.63
C GLU A 234 4.14 -14.60 16.65
N LEU A 235 4.08 -13.26 16.68
CA LEU A 235 5.29 -12.45 16.76
C LEU A 235 5.96 -12.60 18.14
N PRO A 236 7.29 -12.78 18.19
CA PRO A 236 8.03 -12.94 19.44
C PRO A 236 7.91 -11.73 20.36
N THR A 237 8.16 -11.92 21.65
CA THR A 237 8.33 -10.82 22.59
C THR A 237 9.59 -10.00 22.27
N THR A 238 9.62 -8.74 22.71
CA THR A 238 10.78 -7.84 22.52
C THR A 238 12.06 -8.43 23.11
N GLU A 239 11.96 -9.00 24.32
CA GLU A 239 13.09 -9.63 25.00
C GLU A 239 13.61 -10.84 24.20
N TRP A 240 12.71 -11.72 23.78
CA TRP A 240 13.08 -12.90 23.01
C TRP A 240 13.72 -12.51 21.66
N LEU A 241 13.16 -11.51 20.97
CA LEU A 241 13.68 -11.02 19.70
C LEU A 241 15.11 -10.50 19.84
N ASN A 242 15.39 -9.73 20.88
CA ASN A 242 16.76 -9.26 21.17
C ASN A 242 17.72 -10.42 21.42
N ILE A 243 17.30 -11.46 22.15
CA ILE A 243 18.13 -12.64 22.39
C ILE A 243 18.43 -13.38 21.08
N PHE A 244 17.41 -13.58 20.25
CA PHE A 244 17.55 -14.19 18.93
C PHE A 244 18.51 -13.41 18.03
N LEU A 245 18.34 -12.08 17.91
CA LEU A 245 19.19 -11.25 17.04
C LEU A 245 20.65 -11.24 17.51
N ARG A 246 20.89 -11.19 18.83
CA ARG A 246 22.23 -11.33 19.40
C ARG A 246 22.83 -12.71 19.15
N ALA A 247 22.03 -13.77 19.27
CA ALA A 247 22.45 -15.14 18.95
C ALA A 247 22.75 -15.32 17.44
N CYS A 248 22.09 -14.56 16.56
CA CYS A 248 22.42 -14.49 15.14
C CYS A 248 23.68 -13.65 14.86
N GLY A 249 24.14 -12.84 15.82
CA GLY A 249 25.27 -11.90 15.65
C GLY A 249 24.89 -10.68 14.84
N VAL A 250 23.66 -10.18 14.99
CA VAL A 250 23.23 -8.89 14.44
C VAL A 250 23.67 -7.79 15.40
N ASP A 251 24.29 -6.74 14.87
CA ASP A 251 24.75 -5.60 15.68
C ASP A 251 23.59 -4.87 16.34
N GLN A 252 23.87 -4.25 17.48
CA GLN A 252 22.86 -3.53 18.27
C GLN A 252 22.23 -2.37 17.48
N GLU A 253 22.99 -1.69 16.63
CA GLU A 253 22.49 -0.60 15.77
C GLU A 253 21.47 -1.10 14.74
N ARG A 254 21.67 -2.30 14.18
CA ARG A 254 20.75 -2.93 13.23
C ARG A 254 19.56 -3.59 13.91
N THR A 255 19.59 -3.75 15.23
CA THR A 255 18.53 -4.41 16.01
C THR A 255 17.26 -3.54 16.14
N LEU A 256 17.38 -2.22 16.05
CA LEU A 256 16.25 -1.29 16.23
C LEU A 256 15.16 -1.45 15.17
N ILE A 257 15.53 -1.65 13.89
CA ILE A 257 14.55 -1.78 12.81
C ILE A 257 13.68 -3.04 12.99
N TRP A 258 14.25 -4.13 13.49
CA TRP A 258 13.50 -5.35 13.81
C TRP A 258 12.45 -5.10 14.88
N HIS A 259 12.82 -4.41 15.95
CA HIS A 259 11.91 -4.09 17.05
C HIS A 259 10.80 -3.14 16.60
N TYR A 260 11.15 -2.13 15.78
CA TYR A 260 10.18 -1.22 15.19
C TYR A 260 9.17 -1.96 14.31
N THR A 261 9.64 -2.83 13.40
CA THR A 261 8.78 -3.62 12.52
C THR A 261 7.84 -4.55 13.29
N VAL A 262 8.37 -5.29 14.28
CA VAL A 262 7.54 -6.16 15.15
C VAL A 262 6.48 -5.33 15.90
N THR A 263 6.86 -4.16 16.41
CA THR A 263 5.94 -3.27 17.13
C THR A 263 4.86 -2.72 16.20
N ARG A 264 5.23 -2.26 15.01
CA ARG A 264 4.31 -1.79 13.96
C ARG A 264 3.25 -2.84 13.64
N ILE A 265 3.68 -4.08 13.39
CA ILE A 265 2.77 -5.17 13.01
C ILE A 265 1.91 -5.62 14.20
N LYS A 266 2.45 -5.66 15.42
CA LYS A 266 1.64 -5.91 16.62
C LYS A 266 0.55 -4.86 16.80
N ILE A 267 0.87 -3.57 16.64
CA ILE A 267 -0.11 -2.48 16.73
C ILE A 267 -1.17 -2.62 15.63
N ALA A 268 -0.76 -2.93 14.39
CA ALA A 268 -1.68 -3.16 13.29
C ALA A 268 -2.66 -4.30 13.62
N ASN A 269 -2.16 -5.45 14.09
CA ASN A 269 -3.00 -6.58 14.48
C ASN A 269 -3.95 -6.24 15.64
N LEU A 270 -3.48 -5.53 16.66
CA LEU A 270 -4.32 -5.09 17.77
C LEU A 270 -5.42 -4.12 17.32
N ARG A 271 -5.13 -3.26 16.34
CA ARG A 271 -6.14 -2.41 15.71
C ARG A 271 -7.16 -3.25 14.95
N HIS A 272 -6.72 -4.17 14.09
CA HIS A 272 -7.62 -5.03 13.32
C HIS A 272 -8.47 -5.97 14.18
N ARG A 273 -7.97 -6.44 15.34
CA ARG A 273 -8.78 -7.21 16.31
C ARG A 273 -9.89 -6.36 16.96
N LYS A 274 -9.72 -5.04 17.03
CA LYS A 274 -10.70 -4.10 17.61
C LYS A 274 -11.63 -3.50 16.57
N THR A 275 -11.20 -3.39 15.32
CA THR A 275 -12.07 -2.97 14.22
C THR A 275 -12.98 -4.14 13.86
N PRO A 276 -14.32 -4.01 13.91
CA PRO A 276 -15.18 -5.03 13.32
C PRO A 276 -14.75 -5.24 11.86
N PRO A 277 -14.85 -6.47 11.32
CA PRO A 277 -14.49 -6.73 9.93
C PRO A 277 -15.18 -5.69 9.04
N PRO A 278 -14.53 -5.22 7.95
CA PRO A 278 -15.22 -4.34 7.00
C PRO A 278 -16.55 -5.01 6.70
N LEU A 279 -17.64 -4.24 6.74
CA LEU A 279 -18.96 -4.75 6.38
C LEU A 279 -18.81 -5.33 4.98
N THR A 280 -18.63 -6.65 4.90
CA THR A 280 -18.88 -7.37 3.68
C THR A 280 -20.33 -7.04 3.43
N VAL A 281 -20.58 -6.35 2.31
CA VAL A 281 -21.91 -6.38 1.72
C VAL A 281 -22.10 -7.84 1.35
N THR A 282 -22.50 -8.65 2.33
CA THR A 282 -23.19 -9.89 2.06
C THR A 282 -24.29 -9.47 1.10
N PRO A 283 -24.42 -10.11 -0.08
CA PRO A 283 -25.66 -9.98 -0.84
C PRO A 283 -26.74 -10.27 0.19
N VAL A 284 -27.57 -9.27 0.50
CA VAL A 284 -28.71 -9.46 1.37
C VAL A 284 -29.60 -10.44 0.61
N GLU A 285 -29.47 -11.73 0.92
CA GLU A 285 -30.48 -12.70 0.52
C GLU A 285 -31.79 -12.21 1.13
N PRO A 286 -32.83 -11.93 0.33
CA PRO A 286 -34.09 -11.40 0.82
C PRO A 286 -34.91 -12.54 1.44
N SER A 287 -34.38 -13.27 2.43
CA SER A 287 -35.10 -14.37 3.08
C SER A 287 -36.00 -13.91 4.23
N ILE A 288 -35.77 -12.72 4.79
CA ILE A 288 -36.58 -12.24 5.94
C ILE A 288 -38.00 -11.82 5.51
N SER A 289 -38.21 -11.32 4.29
CA SER A 289 -39.55 -10.88 3.85
C SER A 289 -40.48 -12.05 3.51
N ALA A 290 -39.93 -13.14 2.96
CA ALA A 290 -40.72 -14.28 2.50
C ALA A 290 -41.28 -15.08 3.68
N ASP A 291 -40.47 -15.35 4.71
CA ASP A 291 -40.92 -16.08 5.90
C ASP A 291 -41.89 -15.26 6.76
N TYR A 292 -41.70 -13.94 6.82
CA TYR A 292 -42.60 -13.05 7.54
C TYR A 292 -43.97 -12.96 6.86
N MET A 293 -44.00 -12.78 5.53
CA MET A 293 -45.26 -12.81 4.78
C MET A 293 -45.96 -14.17 4.88
N ARG A 294 -45.21 -15.28 4.83
CA ARG A 294 -45.79 -16.61 4.95
C ARG A 294 -46.43 -16.84 6.33
N ARG A 295 -45.78 -16.41 7.41
CA ARG A 295 -46.33 -16.48 8.78
C ARG A 295 -47.55 -15.58 8.96
N LEU A 296 -47.52 -14.37 8.40
CA LEU A 296 -48.66 -13.44 8.44
C LEU A 296 -49.87 -13.97 7.66
N LEU A 297 -49.64 -14.62 6.51
CA LEU A 297 -50.70 -15.20 5.70
C LEU A 297 -51.32 -16.42 6.40
N VAL A 298 -50.52 -17.27 7.05
CA VAL A 298 -51.05 -18.38 7.87
C VAL A 298 -51.89 -17.87 9.05
N LEU A 299 -51.44 -16.81 9.73
CA LEU A 299 -52.19 -16.22 10.85
C LEU A 299 -53.52 -15.61 10.40
N THR A 300 -53.54 -14.88 9.28
CA THR A 300 -54.76 -14.24 8.76
C THR A 300 -55.78 -15.27 8.28
N VAL A 301 -55.35 -16.33 7.60
CA VAL A 301 -56.25 -17.44 7.21
C VAL A 301 -56.82 -18.14 8.45
N GLY A 302 -56.01 -18.37 9.48
CA GLY A 302 -56.47 -18.95 10.75
C GLY A 302 -57.55 -18.10 11.43
N VAL A 303 -57.32 -16.79 11.55
CA VAL A 303 -58.28 -15.86 12.16
C VAL A 303 -59.58 -15.78 11.36
N MET A 304 -59.51 -15.73 10.03
CA MET A 304 -60.70 -15.73 9.18
C MET A 304 -61.50 -17.03 9.27
N SER A 305 -60.83 -18.17 9.44
CA SER A 305 -61.50 -19.46 9.62
C SER A 305 -62.25 -19.54 10.96
N VAL A 306 -61.67 -18.99 12.04
CA VAL A 306 -62.34 -18.91 13.35
C VAL A 306 -63.53 -17.96 13.30
N LEU A 307 -63.35 -16.77 12.70
CA LEU A 307 -64.45 -15.82 12.53
C LEU A 307 -65.59 -16.39 11.67
N GLY A 308 -65.27 -17.06 10.56
CA GLY A 308 -66.25 -17.74 9.72
C GLY A 308 -67.04 -18.82 10.49
N ALA A 309 -66.35 -19.63 11.30
CA ALA A 309 -67.00 -20.66 12.14
C ALA A 309 -67.91 -20.05 13.22
N THR A 310 -67.52 -18.91 13.81
CA THR A 310 -68.38 -18.22 14.78
C THR A 310 -69.62 -17.62 14.14
N VAL A 311 -69.50 -17.06 12.93
CA VAL A 311 -70.64 -16.47 12.21
C VAL A 311 -71.61 -17.57 11.75
N THR A 312 -71.13 -18.71 11.24
CA THR A 312 -72.00 -19.82 10.86
C THR A 312 -72.70 -20.45 12.07
N ALA A 313 -72.02 -20.58 13.21
CA ALA A 313 -72.63 -21.06 14.46
C ALA A 313 -73.75 -20.12 14.96
N VAL A 314 -73.53 -18.79 14.89
CA VAL A 314 -74.54 -17.81 15.29
C VAL A 314 -75.75 -17.83 14.34
N ILE A 315 -75.53 -17.92 13.02
CA ILE A 315 -76.62 -18.00 12.04
C ILE A 315 -77.43 -19.30 12.21
N ALA A 316 -76.79 -20.42 12.53
CA ALA A 316 -77.48 -21.69 12.77
C ALA A 316 -78.31 -21.70 14.07
N THR A 317 -77.98 -20.85 15.05
CA THR A 317 -78.73 -20.76 16.32
C THR A 317 -79.96 -19.84 16.22
N ILE A 318 -80.00 -18.97 15.20
CA ILE A 318 -81.09 -17.99 14.98
C ILE A 318 -82.19 -18.57 14.05
N ARG A 319 -81.98 -19.74 13.47
CA ARG A 319 -82.90 -20.39 12.52
C ARG A 319 -83.62 -21.58 13.16
#